data_AF-A0A2A7AVE1-F1
#
_entry.id   AF-A0A2A7AVE1-F1
#
_cell.length_a   1.000
_cell.length_b   1.000
_cell.length_c   1.000
_cell.angle_alpha   90.00
_cell.angle_beta   90.00
_cell.angle_gamma   90.00
#
_symmetry.space_group_name_H-M   'P 1'
#
loop_
_entity.id
_entity.type
_entity.pdbx_description
1 polymer ?
#
loop_
_entity_poly.entity_id
_entity_poly.type
_entity_poly.pdbx_seq_one_letter_code
_entity_poly.pdbx_strand_id
1 'polypeptide(L)'
;MAKIRENEPLPPHTKLSYDECYAKLILEKFFPNKYENLQLSDKPDLRDLKHNIGIEVTSAIPKEEQEALNLAAMIPYVDEQAQERRRRRLKKMGYRYMKYGMAHPPESYMYDGDFNDVNIKDTPCKRFLEAYEEKIRKLNSGNYAELEKYDLYVYSEEVIDSWMIPKLIQAVSSINVGEKKYRYIYFVTLCEILVFDTEHDECAGIDIADGRKLDGLGEKARKIVEAGEKR
;
A
#
# COMPACT_ATOMS: atom_id res chain seq x y z
N MET A 1 -11.35 21.59 10.66
CA MET A 1 -11.72 20.94 9.39
C MET A 1 -10.73 21.39 8.34
N ALA A 2 -10.07 20.46 7.67
CA ALA A 2 -9.20 20.82 6.56
C ALA A 2 -10.08 21.28 5.39
N LYS A 3 -9.74 22.40 4.73
CA LYS A 3 -10.50 22.88 3.58
C LYS A 3 -10.15 22.01 2.37
N ILE A 4 -10.95 20.96 2.12
CA ILE A 4 -10.83 20.17 0.88
C ILE A 4 -11.36 21.01 -0.28
N ARG A 5 -10.54 21.19 -1.30
CA ARG A 5 -10.91 21.87 -2.54
C ARG A 5 -11.15 20.84 -3.62
N GLU A 6 -12.18 21.07 -4.42
CA GLU A 6 -12.50 20.21 -5.56
C GLU A 6 -11.34 20.21 -6.56
N ASN A 7 -10.99 19.04 -7.08
CA ASN A 7 -9.89 18.82 -8.03
C ASN A 7 -8.46 19.13 -7.53
N GLU A 8 -8.26 19.54 -6.28
CA GLU A 8 -6.92 19.63 -5.67
C GLU A 8 -6.59 18.35 -4.89
N PRO A 9 -5.32 17.98 -4.69
CA PRO A 9 -4.92 16.88 -3.81
C PRO A 9 -5.53 17.01 -2.41
N LEU A 10 -5.81 15.89 -1.77
CA LEU A 10 -6.31 15.91 -0.39
C LEU A 10 -5.25 16.55 0.53
N PRO A 11 -5.68 17.32 1.56
CA PRO A 11 -4.76 17.81 2.57
C PRO A 11 -4.00 16.65 3.25
N PRO A 12 -2.75 16.86 3.72
CA PRO A 12 -1.96 15.82 4.37
C PRO A 12 -2.62 15.22 5.63
N HIS A 13 -3.51 15.97 6.27
CA HIS A 13 -4.23 15.55 7.45
C HIS A 13 -5.73 15.72 7.23
N THR A 14 -6.43 14.59 7.23
CA THR A 14 -7.89 14.48 7.19
C THR A 14 -8.34 13.54 8.32
N LYS A 15 -9.62 13.55 8.66
CA LYS A 15 -10.20 12.72 9.72
C LYS A 15 -10.15 11.23 9.39
N LEU A 16 -10.23 10.88 8.11
CA LEU A 16 -10.17 9.51 7.61
C LEU A 16 -8.97 9.38 6.67
N SER A 17 -8.20 8.30 6.81
CA SER A 17 -7.10 8.03 5.89
C SER A 17 -7.62 7.69 4.49
N TYR A 18 -7.07 8.34 3.47
CA TYR A 18 -7.35 7.98 2.08
C TYR A 18 -6.95 6.53 1.79
N ASP A 19 -5.79 6.10 2.28
CA ASP A 19 -5.24 4.77 2.03
C ASP A 19 -6.14 3.68 2.64
N GLU A 20 -6.68 3.90 3.83
CA GLU A 20 -7.63 2.98 4.47
C GLU A 20 -8.96 2.92 3.72
N CYS A 21 -9.46 4.08 3.28
CA CYS A 21 -10.67 4.15 2.45
C CYS A 21 -10.47 3.41 1.11
N TYR A 22 -9.29 3.54 0.51
CA TYR A 22 -8.95 2.90 -0.75
C TYR A 22 -8.77 1.39 -0.58
N ALA A 23 -8.04 0.96 0.45
CA ALA A 23 -7.87 -0.45 0.81
C ALA A 23 -9.22 -1.14 1.05
N LYS A 24 -10.12 -0.49 1.81
CA LYS A 24 -11.50 -0.95 2.02
C LYS A 24 -12.21 -1.25 0.69
N LEU A 25 -12.18 -0.31 -0.24
CA LEU A 25 -12.86 -0.45 -1.52
C LEU A 25 -12.27 -1.55 -2.40
N ILE A 26 -10.95 -1.74 -2.37
CA ILE A 26 -10.28 -2.84 -3.07
C ILE A 26 -10.70 -4.17 -2.47
N LEU A 27 -10.61 -4.32 -1.14
CA LEU A 27 -10.92 -5.57 -0.46
C LEU A 27 -12.37 -5.99 -0.68
N GLU A 28 -13.33 -5.05 -0.61
CA GLU A 28 -14.74 -5.33 -0.86
C GLU A 28 -15.03 -5.65 -2.33
N LYS A 29 -14.27 -5.09 -3.27
CA LYS A 29 -14.44 -5.37 -4.70
C LYS A 29 -13.92 -6.76 -5.09
N PHE A 30 -12.73 -7.13 -4.63
CA PHE A 30 -12.05 -8.35 -5.06
C PHE A 30 -12.33 -9.55 -4.17
N PHE A 31 -12.76 -9.34 -2.93
CA PHE A 31 -13.08 -10.41 -1.98
C PHE A 31 -14.47 -10.21 -1.35
N PRO A 32 -15.55 -10.00 -2.13
CA PRO A 32 -16.88 -9.68 -1.60
C PRO A 32 -17.46 -10.77 -0.70
N ASN A 33 -17.06 -12.03 -0.91
CA ASN A 33 -17.48 -13.15 -0.08
C ASN A 33 -16.81 -13.17 1.30
N LYS A 34 -15.67 -12.48 1.45
CA LYS A 34 -14.91 -12.38 2.71
C LYS A 34 -15.16 -11.03 3.38
N TYR A 35 -15.27 -9.96 2.59
CA TYR A 35 -15.40 -8.59 3.06
C TYR A 35 -16.58 -7.91 2.34
N GLU A 36 -17.70 -7.77 3.04
CA GLU A 36 -18.90 -7.12 2.50
C GLU A 36 -19.12 -5.72 3.09
N ASN A 37 -18.80 -5.52 4.37
CA ASN A 37 -19.11 -4.30 5.12
C ASN A 37 -17.98 -3.90 6.08
N LEU A 38 -16.77 -3.73 5.57
CA LEU A 38 -15.62 -3.31 6.36
C LEU A 38 -15.87 -1.92 6.96
N GLN A 39 -15.61 -1.78 8.26
CA GLN A 39 -15.68 -0.51 8.97
C GLN A 39 -14.29 0.06 9.15
N LEU A 40 -14.14 1.38 8.95
CA LEU A 40 -12.93 2.10 9.36
C LEU A 40 -12.84 2.09 10.89
N SER A 41 -11.66 1.84 11.42
CA SER A 41 -11.39 1.74 12.85
C SER A 41 -9.95 2.16 13.15
N ASP A 42 -9.60 2.27 14.44
CA ASP A 42 -8.20 2.36 14.87
C ASP A 42 -7.75 1.00 15.42
N LYS A 43 -6.56 0.53 15.01
CA LYS A 43 -5.86 -0.69 15.48
C LYS A 43 -6.72 -1.95 15.59
N PRO A 44 -6.94 -2.69 14.49
CA PRO A 44 -6.48 -2.42 13.14
C PRO A 44 -7.39 -1.45 12.37
N ASP A 45 -6.87 -0.95 11.25
CA ASP A 45 -7.43 0.17 10.48
C ASP A 45 -8.78 -0.15 9.83
N LEU A 46 -9.02 -1.41 9.49
CA LEU A 46 -10.31 -1.91 9.00
C LEU A 46 -10.79 -3.08 9.85
N ARG A 47 -12.10 -3.19 10.05
CA ARG A 47 -12.70 -4.31 10.80
C ARG A 47 -13.94 -4.87 10.11
N ASP A 48 -14.02 -6.20 10.09
CA ASP A 48 -15.25 -6.93 9.87
C ASP A 48 -15.80 -7.37 11.23
N LEU A 49 -16.85 -6.69 11.70
CA LEU A 49 -17.48 -7.00 12.99
C LEU A 49 -18.28 -8.30 12.97
N LYS A 50 -18.73 -8.76 11.81
CA LYS A 50 -19.53 -9.98 11.68
C LYS A 50 -18.65 -11.22 11.83
N HIS A 51 -17.46 -11.18 11.25
CA HIS A 51 -16.51 -12.29 11.27
C HIS A 51 -15.35 -12.09 12.26
N ASN A 52 -15.38 -11.01 13.05
CA ASN A 52 -14.36 -10.66 14.04
C ASN A 52 -12.93 -10.61 13.44
N ILE A 53 -12.81 -10.00 12.27
CA ILE A 53 -11.55 -9.87 11.52
C ILE A 53 -11.07 -8.42 11.59
N GLY A 54 -9.78 -8.26 11.83
CA GLY A 54 -9.09 -6.98 11.71
C GLY A 54 -8.11 -6.96 10.55
N ILE A 55 -8.11 -5.90 9.74
CA ILE A 55 -7.16 -5.73 8.65
C ILE A 55 -6.34 -4.47 8.87
N GLU A 56 -5.03 -4.65 9.01
CA GLU A 56 -4.09 -3.53 9.03
C GLU A 56 -3.83 -3.05 7.60
N VAL A 57 -3.69 -1.74 7.41
CA VAL A 57 -3.39 -1.11 6.14
C VAL A 57 -2.00 -0.49 6.19
N THR A 58 -1.23 -0.70 5.12
CA THR A 58 0.09 -0.08 4.96
C THR A 58 0.47 0.10 3.51
N SER A 59 1.50 0.91 3.30
CA SER A 59 2.17 1.07 2.01
C SER A 59 3.62 0.60 2.13
N ALA A 60 4.12 -0.06 1.10
CA ALA A 60 5.52 -0.40 0.90
C ALA A 60 6.25 0.65 0.04
N ILE A 61 5.61 1.78 -0.31
CA ILE A 61 6.26 2.87 -1.03
C ILE A 61 7.23 3.59 -0.06
N PRO A 62 8.52 3.76 -0.40
CA PRO A 62 9.49 4.49 0.41
C PRO A 62 9.02 5.91 0.76
N LYS A 63 9.42 6.41 1.94
CA LYS A 63 9.01 7.74 2.41
C LYS A 63 9.50 8.86 1.49
N GLU A 64 10.70 8.72 0.95
CA GLU A 64 11.30 9.64 -0.02
C GLU A 64 10.49 9.68 -1.32
N GLU A 65 9.98 8.54 -1.77
CA GLU A 65 9.13 8.44 -2.96
C GLU A 65 7.75 9.03 -2.71
N GLN A 66 7.12 8.73 -1.56
CA GLN A 66 5.87 9.37 -1.14
C GLN A 66 6.03 10.91 -1.07
N GLU A 67 7.17 11.41 -0.59
CA GLU A 67 7.47 12.84 -0.59
C GLU A 67 7.55 13.40 -2.02
N ALA A 68 8.24 12.70 -2.93
CA ALA A 68 8.36 13.12 -4.32
C ALA A 68 6.99 13.17 -5.03
N LEU A 69 6.17 12.14 -4.86
CA LEU A 69 4.80 12.08 -5.39
C LEU A 69 3.95 13.24 -4.86
N ASN A 70 3.99 13.51 -3.57
CA ASN A 70 3.27 14.62 -2.94
C ASN A 70 3.73 15.99 -3.46
N LEU A 71 5.05 16.20 -3.61
CA LEU A 71 5.59 17.42 -4.19
C LEU A 71 5.11 17.60 -5.64
N ALA A 72 5.18 16.55 -6.45
CA ALA A 72 4.78 16.57 -7.85
C ALA A 72 3.29 16.87 -8.03
N ALA A 73 2.43 16.22 -7.24
CA ALA A 73 0.98 16.40 -7.27
C ALA A 73 0.54 17.84 -6.94
N MET A 74 1.29 18.53 -6.07
CA MET A 74 0.96 19.89 -5.62
C MET A 74 1.45 21.01 -6.56
N ILE A 75 2.41 20.74 -7.46
CA ILE A 75 3.00 21.76 -8.35
C ILE A 75 1.93 22.56 -9.12
N PRO A 76 0.88 21.96 -9.73
CA PRO A 76 -0.12 22.72 -10.48
C PRO A 76 -0.97 23.69 -9.65
N TYR A 77 -0.99 23.53 -8.32
CA TYR A 77 -1.93 24.20 -7.41
C TYR A 77 -1.28 25.26 -6.52
N VAL A 78 -0.02 25.60 -6.77
CA VAL A 78 0.75 26.55 -5.98
C VAL A 78 1.32 27.68 -6.83
N ASP A 79 1.70 28.79 -6.18
CA ASP A 79 2.33 29.93 -6.84
C ASP A 79 3.67 29.58 -7.50
N GLU A 80 4.10 30.39 -8.47
CA GLU A 80 5.28 30.15 -9.29
C GLU A 80 6.57 29.98 -8.46
N GLN A 81 6.73 30.78 -7.40
CA GLN A 81 7.88 30.69 -6.50
C GLN A 81 7.91 29.32 -5.80
N ALA A 82 6.75 28.86 -5.35
CA ALA A 82 6.58 27.57 -4.70
C ALA A 82 6.70 26.39 -5.68
N GLN A 83 6.28 26.54 -6.94
CA GLN A 83 6.52 25.56 -8.00
C GLN A 83 8.01 25.35 -8.22
N GLU A 84 8.77 26.44 -8.38
CA GLU A 84 10.20 26.38 -8.62
C GLU A 84 10.96 25.75 -7.45
N ARG A 85 10.58 26.07 -6.20
CA ARG A 85 11.14 25.40 -5.00
C ARG A 85 10.90 23.89 -5.03
N ARG A 86 9.69 23.44 -5.38
CA ARG A 86 9.35 22.01 -5.46
C ARG A 86 10.10 21.30 -6.59
N ARG A 87 10.16 21.89 -7.79
CA ARG A 87 10.94 21.35 -8.92
C ARG A 87 12.42 21.19 -8.57
N ARG A 88 13.01 22.16 -7.87
CA ARG A 88 14.39 22.06 -7.37
C ARG A 88 14.56 20.94 -6.35
N ARG A 89 13.60 20.74 -5.45
CA ARG A 89 13.64 19.64 -4.47
C ARG A 89 13.56 18.28 -5.16
N LEU A 90 12.59 18.09 -6.07
CA LEU A 90 12.49 16.88 -6.91
C LEU A 90 13.79 16.58 -7.65
N LYS A 91 14.39 17.59 -8.29
CA LYS A 91 15.67 17.44 -8.98
C LYS A 91 16.81 17.01 -8.05
N LYS A 92 16.87 17.53 -6.82
CA LYS A 92 17.85 17.11 -5.81
C LYS A 92 17.65 15.67 -5.34
N MET A 93 16.41 15.18 -5.35
CA MET A 93 16.05 13.79 -5.05
C MET A 93 16.28 12.84 -6.25
N GLY A 94 16.75 13.34 -7.40
CA GLY A 94 16.99 12.53 -8.60
C GLY A 94 15.78 12.40 -9.53
N TYR A 95 14.64 12.97 -9.19
CA TYR A 95 13.43 12.93 -10.00
C TYR A 95 13.46 13.99 -11.12
N ARG A 96 12.85 13.64 -12.26
CA ARG A 96 12.65 14.57 -13.37
C ARG A 96 11.16 14.86 -13.57
N TYR A 97 10.73 16.03 -13.11
CA TYR A 97 9.38 16.53 -13.36
C TYR A 97 9.25 17.08 -14.79
N MET A 98 8.20 16.67 -15.50
CA MET A 98 7.91 17.00 -16.88
C MET A 98 6.46 17.50 -17.01
N LYS A 99 6.09 18.04 -18.18
CA LYS A 99 4.75 18.60 -18.41
C LYS A 99 3.60 17.61 -18.12
N TYR A 100 3.82 16.32 -18.42
CA TYR A 100 2.79 15.28 -18.34
C TYR A 100 3.06 14.22 -17.28
N GLY A 101 4.06 14.42 -16.41
CA GLY A 101 4.38 13.42 -15.40
C GLY A 101 5.75 13.61 -14.77
N MET A 102 6.18 12.60 -14.02
CA MET A 102 7.46 12.57 -13.33
C MET A 102 8.16 11.26 -13.66
N ALA A 103 9.47 11.34 -13.93
CA ALA A 103 10.29 10.15 -14.04
C ALA A 103 11.01 9.89 -12.72
N HIS A 104 10.89 8.65 -12.23
CA HIS A 104 11.58 8.12 -11.06
C HIS A 104 13.10 7.97 -11.34
N PRO A 105 13.99 8.15 -10.36
CA PRO A 105 15.39 7.71 -10.50
C PRO A 105 15.45 6.21 -10.84
N PRO A 106 16.41 5.75 -11.67
CA PRO A 106 16.50 4.35 -12.03
C PRO A 106 16.83 3.49 -10.82
N GLU A 107 16.13 2.37 -10.69
CA GLU A 107 16.43 1.33 -9.71
C GLU A 107 16.78 0.03 -10.44
N SER A 108 17.78 -0.68 -9.93
CA SER A 108 18.25 -1.93 -10.51
C SER A 108 18.81 -2.81 -9.42
N TYR A 109 18.58 -4.12 -9.55
CA TYR A 109 19.29 -5.13 -8.78
C TYR A 109 20.14 -5.99 -9.73
N MET A 110 21.22 -6.56 -9.20
CA MET A 110 22.13 -7.38 -10.00
C MET A 110 21.68 -8.84 -10.02
N TYR A 111 21.94 -9.48 -11.16
CA TYR A 111 21.67 -10.88 -11.40
C TYR A 111 22.72 -11.46 -12.35
N ASP A 112 23.33 -12.58 -11.99
CA ASP A 112 24.45 -13.20 -12.74
C ASP A 112 24.05 -14.40 -13.61
N GLY A 113 22.78 -14.85 -13.53
CA GLY A 113 22.25 -15.89 -14.41
C GLY A 113 21.52 -17.04 -13.73
N ASP A 114 21.56 -17.17 -12.38
CA ASP A 114 20.75 -18.16 -11.63
C ASP A 114 19.85 -17.54 -10.54
N PHE A 115 18.53 -17.50 -10.78
CA PHE A 115 17.55 -16.79 -9.93
C PHE A 115 17.47 -17.43 -8.55
N ASN A 116 17.93 -18.67 -8.40
CA ASN A 116 17.97 -19.36 -7.12
C ASN A 116 18.97 -18.72 -6.14
N ASP A 117 20.05 -18.11 -6.63
CA ASP A 117 21.09 -17.50 -5.79
C ASP A 117 20.76 -16.06 -5.39
N VAL A 118 19.73 -15.46 -6.01
CA VAL A 118 19.29 -14.11 -5.65
C VAL A 118 18.59 -14.15 -4.29
N ASN A 119 19.14 -13.39 -3.34
CA ASN A 119 18.46 -13.11 -2.09
C ASN A 119 17.30 -12.13 -2.35
N ILE A 120 16.09 -12.52 -1.99
CA ILE A 120 14.88 -11.71 -2.24
C ILE A 120 14.94 -10.34 -1.56
N LYS A 121 15.70 -10.20 -0.46
CA LYS A 121 15.93 -8.94 0.24
C LYS A 121 16.87 -7.97 -0.49
N ASP A 122 17.54 -8.42 -1.55
CA ASP A 122 18.39 -7.57 -2.41
C ASP A 122 17.64 -7.13 -3.69
N THR A 123 16.35 -7.45 -3.79
CA THR A 123 15.44 -7.06 -4.88
C THR A 123 14.45 -6.00 -4.39
N PRO A 124 13.62 -5.40 -5.27
CA PRO A 124 12.59 -4.45 -4.85
C PRO A 124 11.58 -5.03 -3.82
N CYS A 125 11.44 -6.36 -3.75
CA CYS A 125 10.64 -7.04 -2.71
C CYS A 125 11.05 -6.70 -1.28
N LYS A 126 12.28 -6.23 -1.05
CA LYS A 126 12.76 -5.75 0.25
C LYS A 126 11.77 -4.79 0.91
N ARG A 127 11.19 -3.86 0.14
CA ARG A 127 10.26 -2.83 0.62
C ARG A 127 9.00 -3.45 1.23
N PHE A 128 8.43 -4.44 0.55
CA PHE A 128 7.29 -5.22 1.06
C PHE A 128 7.66 -5.96 2.34
N LEU A 129 8.81 -6.64 2.35
CA LEU A 129 9.26 -7.44 3.49
C LEU A 129 9.53 -6.56 4.72
N GLU A 130 10.14 -5.40 4.57
CA GLU A 130 10.38 -4.45 5.66
C GLU A 130 9.06 -3.89 6.23
N ALA A 131 8.12 -3.51 5.36
CA ALA A 131 6.78 -3.08 5.78
C ALA A 131 6.04 -4.20 6.54
N TYR A 132 6.15 -5.44 6.05
CA TYR A 132 5.54 -6.60 6.66
C TYR A 132 6.14 -6.93 8.04
N GLU A 133 7.47 -6.97 8.14
CA GLU A 133 8.20 -7.17 9.40
C GLU A 133 7.80 -6.13 10.45
N GLU A 134 7.67 -4.86 10.06
CA GLU A 134 7.22 -3.80 10.98
C GLU A 134 5.79 -4.06 11.48
N LYS A 135 4.88 -4.49 10.60
CA LYS A 135 3.48 -4.73 10.96
C LYS A 135 3.30 -5.99 11.81
N ILE A 136 4.09 -7.04 11.60
CA ILE A 136 4.11 -8.22 12.50
C ILE A 136 4.57 -7.81 13.90
N ARG A 137 5.63 -7.00 13.99
CA ARG A 137 6.12 -6.48 15.28
C ARG A 137 5.05 -5.65 15.98
N LYS A 138 4.36 -4.75 15.25
CA LYS A 138 3.26 -3.94 15.81
C LYS A 138 2.08 -4.78 16.24
N LEU A 139 1.67 -5.79 15.47
CA LEU A 139 0.56 -6.67 15.84
C LEU A 139 0.80 -7.33 17.22
N ASN A 140 2.03 -7.75 17.49
CA ASN A 140 2.41 -8.42 18.73
C ASN A 140 2.81 -7.47 19.88
N SER A 141 2.88 -6.15 19.65
CA SER A 141 3.30 -5.18 20.69
C SER A 141 2.44 -3.92 20.79
N GLY A 142 1.49 -3.73 19.89
CA GLY A 142 0.87 -2.43 19.58
C GLY A 142 -0.48 -2.14 20.23
N ASN A 143 -0.87 -2.86 21.28
CA ASN A 143 -2.18 -2.74 21.94
C ASN A 143 -3.35 -2.81 20.93
N TYR A 144 -3.27 -3.75 20.00
CA TYR A 144 -4.36 -4.05 19.06
C TYR A 144 -5.56 -4.62 19.80
N ALA A 145 -6.77 -4.36 19.29
CA ALA A 145 -7.96 -5.06 19.78
C ALA A 145 -7.79 -6.58 19.64
N GLU A 146 -8.32 -7.33 20.60
CA GLU A 146 -8.34 -8.80 20.54
C GLU A 146 -9.41 -9.27 19.56
N LEU A 147 -8.97 -9.84 18.45
CA LEU A 147 -9.80 -10.33 17.35
C LEU A 147 -9.46 -11.79 17.05
N GLU A 148 -10.40 -12.51 16.45
CA GLU A 148 -10.21 -13.93 16.06
C GLU A 148 -9.19 -14.09 14.92
N LYS A 149 -9.12 -13.08 14.04
CA LYS A 149 -8.21 -13.10 12.89
C LYS A 149 -7.68 -11.71 12.60
N TYR A 150 -6.42 -11.68 12.16
CA TYR A 150 -5.78 -10.51 11.60
C TYR A 150 -5.39 -10.80 10.16
N ASP A 151 -5.67 -9.85 9.27
CA ASP A 151 -5.21 -9.83 7.90
C ASP A 151 -4.41 -8.54 7.66
N LEU A 152 -3.65 -8.49 6.56
CA LEU A 152 -2.82 -7.34 6.22
C LEU A 152 -3.05 -6.93 4.77
N TYR A 153 -3.20 -5.63 4.56
CA TYR A 153 -3.19 -5.01 3.24
C TYR A 153 -1.90 -4.20 3.07
N VAL A 154 -1.16 -4.46 1.99
CA VAL A 154 0.06 -3.73 1.62
C VAL A 154 -0.09 -3.19 0.21
N TYR A 155 -0.12 -1.87 0.06
CA TYR A 155 -0.05 -1.22 -1.25
C TYR A 155 1.40 -0.99 -1.69
N SER A 156 1.65 -1.09 -2.99
CA SER A 156 2.96 -0.89 -3.58
C SER A 156 2.87 -0.53 -5.06
N GLU A 157 3.90 0.13 -5.56
CA GLU A 157 4.11 0.39 -6.98
C GLU A 157 5.13 -0.58 -7.61
N GLU A 158 5.48 -1.67 -6.91
CA GLU A 158 6.39 -2.69 -7.44
C GLU A 158 5.76 -3.51 -8.57
N VAL A 159 6.62 -4.08 -9.42
CA VAL A 159 6.27 -5.17 -10.34
C VAL A 159 6.97 -6.42 -9.84
N ILE A 160 6.22 -7.50 -9.63
CA ILE A 160 6.74 -8.73 -9.06
C ILE A 160 6.88 -9.77 -10.18
N ASP A 161 8.11 -10.23 -10.38
CA ASP A 161 8.36 -11.31 -11.33
C ASP A 161 7.94 -12.66 -10.73
N SER A 162 7.48 -13.57 -11.59
CA SER A 162 7.00 -14.90 -11.16
C SER A 162 8.06 -15.72 -10.41
N TRP A 163 9.35 -15.56 -10.74
CA TRP A 163 10.45 -16.24 -10.06
C TRP A 163 10.62 -15.78 -8.59
N MET A 164 10.14 -14.58 -8.25
CA MET A 164 10.22 -14.04 -6.89
C MET A 164 9.18 -14.67 -5.96
N ILE A 165 8.05 -15.15 -6.49
CA ILE A 165 6.90 -15.61 -5.69
C ILE A 165 7.27 -16.74 -4.71
N PRO A 166 7.97 -17.83 -5.12
CA PRO A 166 8.35 -18.90 -4.19
C PRO A 166 9.25 -18.40 -3.04
N LYS A 167 10.15 -17.45 -3.33
CA LYS A 167 11.04 -16.84 -2.33
C LYS A 167 10.27 -15.90 -1.39
N LEU A 168 9.28 -15.18 -1.92
CA LEU A 168 8.37 -14.35 -1.12
C LEU A 168 7.54 -15.19 -0.17
N ILE A 169 7.00 -16.34 -0.61
CA ILE A 169 6.27 -17.27 0.25
C ILE A 169 7.17 -17.69 1.43
N GLN A 170 8.39 -18.17 1.15
CA GLN A 170 9.34 -18.57 2.20
C GLN A 170 9.65 -17.42 3.18
N ALA A 171 9.89 -16.22 2.66
CA ALA A 171 10.17 -15.05 3.49
C ALA A 171 8.96 -14.69 4.36
N VAL A 172 7.75 -14.64 3.79
CA VAL A 172 6.51 -14.35 4.51
C VAL A 172 6.28 -15.34 5.65
N SER A 173 6.41 -16.64 5.38
CA SER A 173 6.24 -17.68 6.41
C SER A 173 7.29 -17.56 7.52
N SER A 174 8.54 -17.21 7.18
CA SER A 174 9.61 -17.01 8.16
C SER A 174 9.37 -15.79 9.07
N ILE A 175 8.71 -14.76 8.55
CA ILE A 175 8.42 -13.51 9.27
C ILE A 175 7.12 -13.62 10.08
N ASN A 176 6.14 -14.45 9.67
CA ASN A 176 4.83 -14.60 10.31
C ASN A 176 4.88 -15.41 11.63
N VAL A 177 5.73 -14.99 12.54
CA VAL A 177 5.98 -15.62 13.84
C VAL A 177 5.46 -14.74 14.97
N GLY A 178 5.23 -15.34 16.14
CA GLY A 178 4.63 -14.68 17.31
C GLY A 178 3.32 -15.32 17.74
N GLU A 179 2.71 -14.74 18.78
CA GLU A 179 1.41 -15.16 19.31
C GLU A 179 0.29 -14.74 18.34
N LYS A 180 0.32 -13.48 17.89
CA LYS A 180 -0.58 -12.95 16.87
C LYS A 180 0.11 -12.97 15.51
N LYS A 181 -0.61 -13.44 14.50
CA LYS A 181 -0.12 -13.63 13.13
C LYS A 181 -1.15 -13.10 12.14
N TYR A 182 -0.69 -12.72 10.95
CA TYR A 182 -1.60 -12.44 9.85
C TYR A 182 -1.98 -13.74 9.15
N ARG A 183 -3.25 -13.92 8.81
CA ARG A 183 -3.74 -15.11 8.10
C ARG A 183 -3.69 -14.93 6.59
N TYR A 184 -4.18 -13.78 6.12
CA TYR A 184 -4.09 -13.36 4.72
C TYR A 184 -3.30 -12.06 4.61
N ILE A 185 -2.42 -12.00 3.61
CA ILE A 185 -1.70 -10.78 3.25
C ILE A 185 -2.03 -10.46 1.80
N TYR A 186 -2.64 -9.29 1.58
CA TYR A 186 -3.00 -8.76 0.28
C TYR A 186 -1.93 -7.76 -0.14
N PHE A 187 -1.00 -8.21 -0.99
CA PHE A 187 0.04 -7.37 -1.54
C PHE A 187 -0.41 -6.85 -2.92
N VAL A 188 -0.88 -5.60 -2.93
CA VAL A 188 -1.39 -4.92 -4.12
C VAL A 188 -0.24 -4.23 -4.84
N THR A 189 0.05 -4.68 -6.05
CA THR A 189 1.12 -4.20 -6.93
C THR A 189 0.53 -3.35 -8.06
N LEU A 190 1.34 -2.92 -9.04
CA LEU A 190 0.82 -2.23 -10.23
C LEU A 190 -0.03 -3.13 -11.13
N CYS A 191 0.26 -4.43 -11.16
CA CYS A 191 -0.30 -5.34 -12.17
C CYS A 191 -1.21 -6.41 -11.57
N GLU A 192 -1.05 -6.75 -10.28
CA GLU A 192 -1.80 -7.81 -9.63
C GLU A 192 -1.99 -7.58 -8.12
N ILE A 193 -2.89 -8.36 -7.52
CA ILE A 193 -2.97 -8.55 -6.07
C ILE A 193 -2.42 -9.94 -5.77
N LEU A 194 -1.28 -10.01 -5.11
CA LEU A 194 -0.74 -11.26 -4.57
C LEU A 194 -1.39 -11.52 -3.21
N VAL A 195 -2.05 -12.67 -3.10
CA VAL A 195 -2.79 -13.10 -1.91
C VAL A 195 -2.02 -14.22 -1.26
N PHE A 196 -1.31 -13.92 -0.18
CA PHE A 196 -0.63 -14.94 0.61
C PHE A 196 -1.61 -15.55 1.61
N ASP A 197 -1.76 -16.86 1.53
CA ASP A 197 -2.40 -17.70 2.53
C ASP A 197 -1.30 -18.29 3.42
N THR A 198 -1.12 -17.73 4.61
CA THR A 198 0.01 -18.09 5.48
C THR A 198 -0.22 -19.37 6.29
N GLU A 199 -1.39 -19.99 6.20
CA GLU A 199 -1.67 -21.27 6.86
C GLU A 199 -1.29 -22.43 5.94
N HIS A 200 -1.48 -22.24 4.64
CA HIS A 200 -1.16 -23.22 3.62
C HIS A 200 0.19 -22.96 2.92
N ASP A 201 0.88 -21.87 3.25
CA ASP A 201 2.11 -21.42 2.58
C ASP A 201 1.92 -21.27 1.05
N GLU A 202 0.78 -20.69 0.66
CA GLU A 202 0.40 -20.50 -0.73
C GLU A 202 0.30 -19.02 -1.10
N CYS A 203 0.50 -18.73 -2.38
CA CYS A 203 0.25 -17.40 -2.93
C CYS A 203 -0.55 -17.52 -4.24
N ALA A 204 -1.65 -16.78 -4.33
CA ALA A 204 -2.45 -16.66 -5.54
C ALA A 204 -2.40 -15.24 -6.09
N GLY A 205 -2.21 -15.09 -7.40
CA GLY A 205 -2.25 -13.81 -8.10
C GLY A 205 -3.65 -13.50 -8.64
N ILE A 206 -4.12 -12.28 -8.40
CA ILE A 206 -5.31 -11.73 -9.05
C ILE A 206 -4.87 -10.61 -9.99
N ASP A 207 -4.95 -10.87 -11.29
CA ASP A 207 -4.71 -9.86 -12.32
C ASP A 207 -5.66 -8.65 -12.12
N ILE A 208 -5.10 -7.44 -12.06
CA ILE A 208 -5.86 -6.18 -12.00
C ILE A 208 -5.85 -5.40 -13.32
N ALA A 209 -5.37 -6.03 -14.40
CA ALA A 209 -5.30 -5.52 -15.76
C ALA A 209 -4.60 -4.16 -15.83
N ASP A 210 -3.36 -4.10 -15.34
CA ASP A 210 -2.54 -2.88 -15.27
C ASP A 210 -3.28 -1.73 -14.56
N GLY A 211 -3.96 -2.05 -13.46
CA GLY A 211 -4.74 -1.09 -12.69
C GLY A 211 -6.13 -0.74 -13.25
N ARG A 212 -6.50 -1.17 -14.47
CA ARG A 212 -7.83 -0.88 -15.05
C ARG A 212 -8.97 -1.42 -14.20
N LYS A 213 -8.76 -2.54 -13.49
CA LYS A 213 -9.77 -3.06 -12.55
C LYS A 213 -9.84 -2.25 -11.25
N LEU A 214 -8.97 -1.27 -11.03
CA LEU A 214 -9.00 -0.33 -9.90
C LEU A 214 -9.62 1.02 -10.27
N ASP A 215 -9.87 1.29 -11.55
CA ASP A 215 -10.44 2.54 -12.05
C ASP A 215 -11.70 2.96 -11.27
N GLY A 216 -11.76 4.25 -10.93
CA GLY A 216 -12.87 4.84 -10.18
C GLY A 216 -12.84 4.58 -8.67
N LEU A 217 -12.00 3.67 -8.16
CA LEU A 217 -11.91 3.42 -6.72
C LEU A 217 -11.24 4.58 -5.97
N GLY A 218 -10.28 5.27 -6.59
CA GLY A 218 -9.62 6.42 -5.97
C GLY A 218 -10.58 7.60 -5.76
N GLU A 219 -11.41 7.91 -6.75
CA GLU A 219 -12.45 8.93 -6.63
C GLU A 219 -13.51 8.57 -5.60
N LYS A 220 -13.85 7.28 -5.49
CA LYS A 220 -14.76 6.79 -4.44
C LYS A 220 -14.13 6.92 -3.05
N ALA A 221 -12.85 6.55 -2.89
CA ALA A 221 -12.12 6.71 -1.63
C ALA A 221 -12.07 8.18 -1.21
N ARG A 222 -11.77 9.08 -2.15
CA ARG A 222 -11.81 10.54 -1.91
C ARG A 222 -13.18 11.00 -1.40
N LYS A 223 -14.28 10.55 -2.02
CA LYS A 223 -15.64 10.92 -1.58
C LYS A 223 -15.94 10.45 -0.16
N ILE A 224 -15.40 9.30 0.26
CA ILE A 224 -15.53 8.81 1.65
C ILE A 224 -14.82 9.78 2.60
N VAL A 225 -13.57 10.17 2.29
CA VAL A 225 -12.80 11.14 3.08
C VAL A 225 -13.53 12.49 3.18
N GLU A 226 -14.02 13.01 2.05
CA GLU A 226 -14.78 14.27 2.00
C GLU A 226 -16.07 14.23 2.80
N ALA A 227 -16.79 13.10 2.79
CA ALA A 227 -17.97 12.90 3.62
C ALA A 227 -17.62 12.82 5.11
N GLY A 228 -16.48 12.21 5.46
CA GLY A 228 -15.95 12.14 6.81
C GLY A 228 -15.60 13.52 7.39
N GLU A 229 -15.08 14.45 6.58
CA GLU A 229 -14.78 15.81 7.03
C GLU A 229 -16.04 16.59 7.45
N LYS A 230 -17.19 16.32 6.81
CA LYS A 230 -18.47 17.00 7.06
C LYS A 230 -19.22 16.54 8.31
N ARG A 231 -18.85 15.38 8.87
CA ARG A 231 -19.44 14.81 10.09
C ARG A 231 -18.75 15.37 11.33
#